data_AF-A0A1J4VKY6-F1
#
_entry.id   AF-A0A1J4VKY6-F1
#
_cell.length_a   1.000
_cell.length_b   1.000
_cell.length_c   1.000
_cell.angle_alpha   90.00
_cell.angle_beta   90.00
_cell.angle_gamma   90.00
#
_symmetry.space_group_name_H-M   'P 1'
#
loop_
_entity.id
_entity.type
_entity.pdbx_description
1 polymer ?
#
loop_
_entity_poly.entity_id
_entity_poly.type
_entity_poly.pdbx_seq_one_letter_code
_entity_poly.pdbx_strand_id
1 'polypeptide(L)'
;MYILFVNMNLALNIADVRKQLPELSKYLVKNGTVIVTNHGRPESILVGYNNFYRIINLNSRSSMHCAVILAASGNKRRTRLIINAKRLIRILNRLHIGQIILICDFQKITKFSGLPENTTIMPVTNNNPGFASSLKRALRFIEGNFDSVLITFATRPNIKLSTIQALFTYFETTAKKPAIVSPIYKSRRGHPVLLSANIIPELLSMDSRWGLASFIRHHSKDCVDIEVKDQGVVKVK
;
A
#
# COMPACT_ATOMS: atom_id res chain seq x y z
N MET A 1 -2.79 14.20 27.75
CA MET A 1 -2.20 13.66 26.51
C MET A 1 -2.03 12.16 26.68
N TYR A 2 -2.95 11.37 26.12
CA TYR A 2 -2.84 9.91 26.00
C TYR A 2 -3.38 9.54 24.63
N ILE A 3 -2.50 9.45 23.64
CA ILE A 3 -2.86 8.76 22.41
C ILE A 3 -2.54 7.29 22.70
N LEU A 4 -3.55 6.56 23.14
CA LEU A 4 -3.50 5.10 23.12
C LEU A 4 -3.23 4.70 21.66
N PHE A 5 -2.03 4.22 21.39
CA PHE A 5 -1.77 3.35 20.26
C PHE A 5 -2.62 2.10 20.49
N VAL A 6 -3.90 2.17 20.13
CA VAL A 6 -4.68 0.96 19.91
C VAL A 6 -3.95 0.26 18.79
N ASN A 7 -3.32 -0.86 19.13
CA ASN A 7 -2.67 -1.78 18.23
C ASN A 7 -3.73 -2.21 17.21
N MET A 8 -3.87 -1.46 16.10
CA MET A 8 -4.99 -1.54 15.15
C MET A 8 -4.83 -2.76 14.23
N ASN A 9 -4.76 -3.95 14.84
CA ASN A 9 -4.81 -5.24 14.17
C ASN A 9 -6.22 -5.85 14.15
N LEU A 10 -7.25 -5.09 14.53
CA LEU A 10 -8.63 -5.53 14.52
C LEU A 10 -9.49 -4.50 13.80
N ALA A 11 -10.26 -4.97 12.82
CA ALA A 11 -11.37 -4.25 12.23
C ALA A 11 -12.38 -3.96 13.34
N LEU A 12 -12.30 -2.79 13.97
CA LEU A 12 -13.25 -2.39 15.00
C LEU A 12 -14.53 -1.83 14.36
N ASN A 13 -15.66 -2.31 14.84
CA ASN A 13 -16.96 -1.67 14.62
C ASN A 13 -16.93 -0.30 15.32
N ILE A 14 -17.51 0.73 14.69
CA ILE A 14 -17.62 2.09 15.26
C ILE A 14 -18.24 2.08 16.67
N ALA A 15 -19.15 1.14 16.95
CA ALA A 15 -19.73 0.97 18.28
C ALA A 15 -18.69 0.56 19.35
N ASP A 16 -17.71 -0.26 18.99
CA ASP A 16 -16.64 -0.73 19.90
C ASP A 16 -15.60 0.35 20.13
N VAL A 17 -15.26 1.14 19.09
CA VAL A 17 -14.40 2.32 19.21
C VAL A 17 -15.00 3.34 20.18
N ARG A 18 -16.32 3.59 20.09
CA ARG A 18 -17.04 4.51 20.99
C ARG A 18 -17.10 4.01 22.44
N LYS A 19 -17.19 2.69 22.66
CA LYS A 19 -17.15 2.11 24.02
C LYS A 19 -15.77 2.19 24.65
N GLN A 20 -14.71 2.00 23.87
CA GLN A 20 -13.33 2.00 24.37
C GLN A 20 -12.75 3.41 24.53
N LEU A 21 -13.29 4.40 23.80
CA LEU A 21 -12.81 5.79 23.80
C LEU A 21 -14.00 6.75 23.88
N PRO A 22 -14.64 6.92 25.05
CA PRO A 22 -15.84 7.76 25.21
C PRO A 22 -15.61 9.24 24.80
N GLU A 23 -14.38 9.73 24.88
CA GLU A 23 -13.99 11.08 24.43
C GLU A 23 -14.11 11.29 22.91
N LEU A 24 -14.13 10.21 22.11
CA LEU A 24 -14.33 10.30 20.65
C LEU A 24 -15.73 10.80 20.27
N SER A 25 -16.70 10.72 21.19
CA SER A 25 -18.05 11.29 21.00
C SER A 25 -18.05 12.80 20.79
N LYS A 26 -16.97 13.50 21.19
CA LYS A 26 -16.78 14.94 20.97
C LYS A 26 -16.29 15.27 19.55
N TYR A 27 -15.91 14.28 18.75
CA TYR A 27 -15.36 14.46 17.40
C TYR A 27 -16.37 14.01 16.34
N LEU A 28 -16.62 14.87 15.36
CA LEU A 28 -17.60 14.66 14.29
C LEU A 28 -17.25 13.39 13.48
N VAL A 29 -18.08 12.35 13.63
CA VAL A 29 -18.06 11.16 12.77
C VAL A 29 -19.03 11.40 11.61
N LYS A 30 -18.50 11.78 10.45
CA LYS A 30 -19.28 11.87 9.20
C LYS A 30 -18.70 10.88 8.19
N ASN A 31 -19.53 9.96 7.71
CA ASN A 31 -19.16 8.97 6.68
C ASN A 31 -17.89 8.14 6.99
N GLY A 32 -17.69 7.73 8.26
CA GLY A 32 -16.53 6.91 8.66
C GLY A 32 -15.21 7.67 8.80
N THR A 33 -15.25 9.01 8.77
CA THR A 33 -14.08 9.87 9.04
C THR A 33 -14.17 10.44 10.46
N VAL A 34 -13.09 10.33 11.25
CA VAL A 34 -12.95 10.93 12.58
C VAL A 34 -11.81 11.94 12.55
N ILE A 35 -12.08 13.19 12.90
CA ILE A 35 -11.05 14.24 12.92
C ILE A 35 -10.45 14.31 14.33
N VAL A 36 -9.13 14.24 14.44
CA VAL A 36 -8.39 14.38 15.70
C VAL A 36 -7.77 15.77 15.75
N THR A 37 -8.15 16.56 16.76
CA THR A 37 -7.67 17.95 16.92
C THR A 37 -6.73 18.10 18.10
N ASN A 38 -5.72 18.96 17.98
CA ASN A 38 -4.91 19.48 19.08
C ASN A 38 -5.21 20.97 19.27
N HIS A 39 -5.59 21.40 20.47
CA HIS A 39 -5.98 22.79 20.75
C HIS A 39 -7.01 23.38 19.75
N GLY A 40 -7.97 22.56 19.29
CA GLY A 40 -8.99 22.97 18.32
C GLY A 40 -8.51 23.05 16.87
N ARG A 41 -7.23 22.75 16.58
CA ARG A 41 -6.70 22.62 15.21
C ARG A 41 -6.66 21.15 14.80
N PRO A 42 -7.17 20.76 13.62
CA PRO A 42 -7.07 19.39 13.15
C PRO A 42 -5.61 19.07 12.84
N GLU A 43 -5.01 18.13 13.57
CA GLU A 43 -3.63 17.67 13.32
C GLU A 43 -3.61 16.33 12.60
N SER A 44 -4.66 15.52 12.77
CA SER A 44 -4.79 14.28 12.02
C SER A 44 -6.25 13.92 11.76
N ILE A 45 -6.48 13.10 10.73
CA ILE A 45 -7.78 12.58 10.35
C ILE A 45 -7.69 11.07 10.29
N LEU A 46 -8.53 10.39 11.07
CA LEU A 46 -8.79 8.98 10.88
C LEU A 46 -9.79 8.81 9.74
N VAL A 47 -9.39 8.21 8.62
CA VAL A 47 -10.29 7.91 7.49
C VAL A 47 -10.59 6.43 7.46
N GLY A 48 -11.88 6.10 7.51
CA GLY A 48 -12.41 4.75 7.41
C GLY A 48 -12.86 4.37 6.00
N TYR A 49 -12.54 3.16 5.54
CA TYR A 49 -13.09 2.53 4.33
C TYR A 49 -13.27 1.03 4.56
N ASN A 50 -14.51 0.51 4.44
CA ASN A 50 -14.82 -0.92 4.62
C ASN A 50 -14.19 -1.56 5.88
N ASN A 51 -14.31 -0.90 7.05
CA ASN A 51 -13.71 -1.27 8.34
C ASN A 51 -12.18 -1.17 8.44
N PHE A 52 -11.51 -0.53 7.48
CA PHE A 52 -10.09 -0.17 7.54
C PHE A 52 -9.96 1.28 7.90
N TYR A 53 -9.10 1.60 8.87
CA TYR A 53 -8.85 2.97 9.28
C TYR A 53 -7.39 3.32 9.04
N ARG A 54 -7.14 4.51 8.49
CA ARG A 54 -5.80 5.13 8.44
C ARG A 54 -5.82 6.45 9.18
N ILE A 55 -4.70 6.77 9.83
CA ILE A 55 -4.44 8.11 10.38
C ILE A 55 -3.71 8.91 9.29
N ILE A 56 -4.30 10.02 8.88
CA ILE A 56 -3.69 11.02 7.99
C ILE A 56 -3.20 12.14 8.88
N ASN A 57 -1.90 12.36 8.98
CA ASN A 57 -1.38 13.53 9.69
C ASN A 57 -1.40 14.75 8.74
N LEU A 58 -2.12 15.79 9.13
CA LEU A 58 -2.38 16.99 8.32
C LEU A 58 -1.18 17.94 8.29
N ASN A 59 -0.30 17.85 9.28
CA ASN A 59 0.89 18.68 9.40
C ASN A 59 2.14 18.00 8.82
N SER A 60 2.03 16.72 8.47
CA SER A 60 3.13 15.93 7.93
C SER A 60 3.00 15.82 6.40
N ARG A 61 3.75 16.64 5.66
CA ARG A 61 4.08 16.33 4.25
C ARG A 61 5.20 15.28 4.14
N SER A 62 5.35 14.44 5.17
CA SER A 62 6.46 13.51 5.27
C SER A 62 6.14 12.26 4.46
N SER A 63 6.60 12.31 3.20
CA SER A 63 6.66 11.33 2.13
C SER A 63 5.42 11.19 1.23
N MET A 64 5.67 11.46 -0.06
CA MET A 64 4.71 11.52 -1.16
C MET A 64 4.34 10.14 -1.71
N HIS A 65 4.73 9.06 -1.04
CA HIS A 65 4.81 7.74 -1.65
C HIS A 65 4.15 6.70 -0.75
N CYS A 66 3.31 5.87 -1.34
CA CYS A 66 2.73 4.70 -0.71
C CYS A 66 3.26 3.42 -1.38
N ALA A 67 3.24 2.30 -0.65
CA ALA A 67 3.50 0.99 -1.21
C ALA A 67 2.36 0.01 -0.91
N VAL A 68 2.02 -0.83 -1.88
CA VAL A 68 1.07 -1.94 -1.73
C VAL A 68 1.82 -3.26 -1.93
N ILE A 69 1.81 -4.10 -0.90
CA ILE A 69 2.40 -5.44 -0.92
C ILE A 69 1.29 -6.46 -0.98
N LEU A 70 1.23 -7.22 -2.07
CA LEU A 70 0.33 -8.35 -2.23
C LEU A 70 0.96 -9.62 -1.64
N ALA A 71 0.43 -10.07 -0.51
CA ALA A 71 0.83 -11.29 0.22
C ALA A 71 -0.33 -12.29 0.38
N ALA A 72 -1.35 -12.21 -0.48
CA ALA A 72 -2.43 -13.18 -0.58
C ALA A 72 -2.22 -14.04 -1.83
N SER A 73 -1.62 -15.24 -1.69
CA SER A 73 -1.53 -16.19 -2.81
C SER A 73 -2.29 -17.46 -2.44
N GLY A 74 -3.14 -17.93 -3.33
CA GLY A 74 -3.93 -19.16 -3.18
C GLY A 74 -3.09 -20.46 -3.14
N ASN A 75 -1.75 -20.39 -3.19
CA ASN A 75 -0.89 -21.56 -3.34
C ASN A 75 0.01 -21.89 -2.12
N LYS A 76 0.28 -23.19 -1.93
CA LYS A 76 0.60 -23.89 -0.67
C LYS A 76 1.93 -23.58 0.05
N ARG A 77 2.81 -22.69 -0.44
CA ARG A 77 4.11 -22.37 0.22
C ARG A 77 4.00 -21.19 1.19
N ARG A 78 3.18 -21.40 2.23
CA ARG A 78 2.56 -20.37 3.08
C ARG A 78 3.51 -19.61 4.02
N THR A 79 4.58 -20.24 4.53
CA THR A 79 5.51 -19.60 5.50
C THR A 79 6.48 -18.61 4.85
N ARG A 80 7.01 -18.94 3.67
CA ARG A 80 7.96 -18.06 2.96
C ARG A 80 7.31 -16.72 2.57
N LEU A 81 6.01 -16.70 2.28
CA LEU A 81 5.29 -15.49 1.91
C LEU A 81 5.30 -14.43 3.03
N ILE A 82 5.16 -14.86 4.28
CA ILE A 82 5.20 -13.97 5.46
C ILE A 82 6.61 -13.38 5.63
N ILE A 83 7.64 -14.23 5.56
CA ILE A 83 9.05 -13.82 5.67
C ILE A 83 9.38 -12.79 4.58
N ASN A 84 8.93 -13.06 3.36
CA ASN A 84 9.14 -12.21 2.21
C ASN A 84 8.43 -10.85 2.34
N ALA A 85 7.18 -10.84 2.78
CA ALA A 85 6.44 -9.61 3.05
C ALA A 85 7.12 -8.78 4.14
N LYS A 86 7.54 -9.38 5.25
CA LYS A 86 8.30 -8.70 6.32
C LYS A 86 9.63 -8.13 5.79
N ARG A 87 10.30 -8.82 4.86
CA ARG A 87 11.52 -8.31 4.21
C ARG A 87 11.23 -7.07 3.35
N LEU A 88 10.19 -7.10 2.53
CA LEU A 88 9.79 -5.95 1.71
C LEU A 88 9.40 -4.75 2.60
N ILE A 89 8.62 -4.98 3.66
CA ILE A 89 8.27 -3.93 4.64
C ILE A 89 9.52 -3.29 5.23
N ARG A 90 10.52 -4.08 5.63
CA ARG A 90 11.80 -3.54 6.15
C ARG A 90 12.54 -2.69 5.11
N ILE A 91 12.54 -3.09 3.84
CA ILE A 91 13.17 -2.30 2.76
C ILE A 91 12.43 -0.97 2.59
N LEU A 92 11.10 -1.01 2.50
CA LEU A 92 10.27 0.18 2.30
C LEU A 92 10.35 1.14 3.49
N ASN A 93 10.43 0.62 4.72
CA ASN A 93 10.62 1.44 5.91
C ASN A 93 11.97 2.17 5.92
N ARG A 94 13.04 1.52 5.42
CA ARG A 94 14.36 2.16 5.25
C ARG A 94 14.37 3.25 4.17
N LEU A 95 13.43 3.19 3.24
CA LEU A 95 13.23 4.21 2.21
C LEU A 95 12.23 5.29 2.64
N HIS A 96 11.83 5.31 3.92
CA HIS A 96 10.92 6.32 4.49
C HIS A 96 9.60 6.47 3.71
N ILE A 97 9.05 5.36 3.23
CA ILE A 97 7.73 5.33 2.58
C ILE A 97 6.64 5.71 3.58
N GLY A 98 5.70 6.56 3.19
CA GLY A 98 4.73 7.16 4.10
C GLY A 98 3.67 6.21 4.58
N GLN A 99 3.22 5.33 3.70
CA GLN A 99 2.25 4.30 4.03
C GLN A 99 2.59 3.01 3.29
N ILE A 100 2.51 1.91 4.01
CA ILE A 100 2.63 0.56 3.47
C ILE A 100 1.29 -0.15 3.69
N ILE A 101 0.67 -0.64 2.62
CA ILE A 101 -0.53 -1.46 2.68
C ILE A 101 -0.13 -2.91 2.42
N LEU A 102 -0.24 -3.75 3.45
CA LEU A 102 -0.03 -5.19 3.33
C LEU A 102 -1.36 -5.88 3.11
N ILE A 103 -1.58 -6.40 1.90
CA ILE A 103 -2.75 -7.23 1.61
C ILE A 103 -2.41 -8.69 1.92
N CYS A 104 -3.08 -9.30 2.89
CA CYS A 104 -2.85 -10.71 3.26
C CYS A 104 -4.16 -11.45 3.54
N ASP A 105 -4.08 -12.75 3.71
CA ASP A 105 -5.22 -13.57 4.15
C ASP A 105 -5.63 -13.21 5.59
N PHE A 106 -6.93 -13.07 5.85
CA PHE A 106 -7.48 -12.80 7.19
C PHE A 106 -6.96 -13.78 8.24
N GLN A 107 -6.86 -15.07 7.91
CA GLN A 107 -6.37 -16.10 8.84
C GLN A 107 -4.90 -15.92 9.22
N LYS A 108 -4.17 -15.05 8.51
CA LYS A 108 -2.72 -14.86 8.65
C LYS A 108 -2.33 -13.53 9.28
N ILE A 109 -3.28 -12.66 9.62
CA ILE A 109 -3.01 -11.35 10.25
C ILE A 109 -2.10 -11.51 11.47
N THR A 110 -2.39 -12.49 12.32
CA THR A 110 -1.63 -12.75 13.56
C THR A 110 -0.15 -13.07 13.34
N LYS A 111 0.25 -13.46 12.12
CA LYS A 111 1.66 -13.72 11.77
C LYS A 111 2.44 -12.44 11.44
N PHE A 112 1.74 -11.31 11.30
CA PHE A 112 2.27 -10.00 10.98
C PHE A 112 2.29 -9.07 12.20
N SER A 113 2.78 -9.57 13.34
CA SER A 113 3.07 -8.75 14.52
C SER A 113 4.38 -7.95 14.38
N GLY A 114 4.46 -6.83 15.10
CA GLY A 114 5.66 -5.98 15.20
C GLY A 114 6.01 -5.28 13.89
N LEU A 115 5.01 -4.92 13.08
CA LEU A 115 5.24 -4.12 11.87
C LEU A 115 5.46 -2.64 12.23
N PRO A 116 6.17 -1.89 11.38
CA PRO A 116 6.30 -0.44 11.54
C PRO A 116 4.94 0.27 11.57
N GLU A 117 4.86 1.41 12.27
CA GLU A 117 3.62 2.17 12.48
C GLU A 117 2.93 2.62 11.19
N ASN A 118 3.72 2.90 10.15
CA ASN A 118 3.24 3.26 8.82
C ASN A 118 2.71 2.05 8.01
N THR A 119 2.55 0.88 8.61
CA THR A 119 2.08 -0.33 7.92
C THR A 119 0.66 -0.71 8.34
N THR A 120 -0.27 -0.67 7.39
CA THR A 120 -1.66 -1.10 7.57
C THR A 120 -1.87 -2.47 6.92
N ILE A 121 -2.43 -3.41 7.67
CA ILE A 121 -2.82 -4.73 7.15
C ILE A 121 -4.23 -4.65 6.60
N MET A 122 -4.39 -5.03 5.33
CA MET A 122 -5.68 -5.17 4.67
C MET A 122 -5.96 -6.67 4.42
N PRO A 123 -6.63 -7.37 5.35
CA PRO A 123 -7.01 -8.75 5.18
C PRO A 123 -8.05 -8.93 4.06
N VAL A 124 -7.88 -10.03 3.34
CA VAL A 124 -8.82 -10.54 2.35
C VAL A 124 -9.24 -11.95 2.76
N THR A 125 -10.50 -12.29 2.48
CA THR A 125 -11.02 -13.64 2.66
C THR A 125 -10.87 -14.43 1.36
N ASN A 126 -10.94 -15.77 1.44
CA ASN A 126 -10.87 -16.62 0.24
C ASN A 126 -12.04 -16.42 -0.73
N ASN A 127 -13.14 -15.79 -0.28
CA ASN A 127 -14.30 -15.47 -1.12
C ASN A 127 -14.14 -14.17 -1.91
N ASN A 128 -12.98 -13.51 -1.84
CA ASN A 128 -12.72 -12.26 -2.56
C ASN A 128 -12.48 -12.55 -4.05
N PRO A 129 -13.00 -11.74 -5.00
CA PRO A 129 -13.03 -12.08 -6.43
C PRO A 129 -11.68 -11.91 -7.16
N GLY A 130 -10.55 -12.11 -6.47
CA GLY A 130 -9.21 -12.15 -7.07
C GLY A 130 -8.30 -10.96 -6.75
N PHE A 131 -7.08 -11.01 -7.31
CA PHE A 131 -6.00 -10.05 -7.06
C PHE A 131 -6.38 -8.59 -7.40
N ALA A 132 -7.06 -8.38 -8.53
CA ALA A 132 -7.43 -7.04 -9.01
C ALA A 132 -8.39 -6.34 -8.05
N SER A 133 -9.40 -7.05 -7.52
CA SER A 133 -10.33 -6.50 -6.53
C SER A 133 -9.60 -6.09 -5.24
N SER A 134 -8.69 -6.94 -4.75
CA SER A 134 -7.90 -6.64 -3.55
C SER A 134 -6.99 -5.43 -3.74
N LEU A 135 -6.34 -5.32 -4.91
CA LEU A 135 -5.53 -4.17 -5.26
C LEU A 135 -6.38 -2.90 -5.34
N LYS A 136 -7.51 -2.92 -6.04
CA LYS A 136 -8.42 -1.77 -6.14
C LYS A 136 -8.91 -1.29 -4.77
N ARG A 137 -9.20 -2.21 -3.86
CA ARG A 137 -9.59 -1.87 -2.48
C ARG A 137 -8.48 -1.11 -1.76
N ALA A 138 -7.21 -1.54 -1.89
CA ALA A 138 -6.08 -0.82 -1.34
C ALA A 138 -5.88 0.54 -2.01
N LEU A 139 -6.03 0.62 -3.33
CA LEU A 139 -5.90 1.87 -4.07
C LEU A 139 -6.97 2.90 -3.67
N ARG A 140 -8.24 2.50 -3.52
CA ARG A 140 -9.30 3.37 -2.99
C ARG A 140 -9.02 3.85 -1.56
N PHE A 141 -8.43 2.98 -0.74
CA PHE A 141 -8.07 3.35 0.63
C PHE A 141 -6.97 4.42 0.69
N ILE A 142 -6.11 4.51 -0.35
CA ILE A 142 -4.99 5.45 -0.39
C ILE A 142 -5.16 6.62 -1.36
N GLU A 143 -6.22 6.62 -2.17
CA GLU A 143 -6.51 7.62 -3.20
C GLU A 143 -6.51 9.05 -2.63
N GLY A 144 -5.93 9.98 -3.38
CA GLY A 144 -5.87 11.41 -3.03
C GLY A 144 -4.79 11.81 -2.01
N ASN A 145 -3.97 10.88 -1.51
CA ASN A 145 -3.05 11.15 -0.40
C ASN A 145 -1.56 11.04 -0.72
N PHE A 146 -1.20 10.48 -1.88
CA PHE A 146 0.17 10.19 -2.25
C PHE A 146 0.36 10.53 -3.72
N ASP A 147 1.53 11.06 -4.08
CA ASP A 147 1.91 11.33 -5.47
C ASP A 147 2.23 10.05 -6.25
N SER A 148 2.57 8.97 -5.54
CA SER A 148 2.82 7.68 -6.19
C SER A 148 2.51 6.47 -5.30
N VAL A 149 2.27 5.33 -5.96
CA VAL A 149 2.00 4.04 -5.35
C VAL A 149 2.90 2.97 -5.96
N LEU A 150 3.77 2.38 -5.14
CA LEU A 150 4.59 1.23 -5.51
C LEU A 150 3.83 -0.08 -5.29
N ILE A 151 3.63 -0.87 -6.34
CA ILE A 151 2.94 -2.17 -6.26
C ILE A 151 3.93 -3.33 -6.41
N THR A 152 3.94 -4.21 -5.41
CA THR A 152 4.81 -5.39 -5.38
C THR A 152 4.11 -6.62 -4.82
N PHE A 153 4.79 -7.76 -4.90
CA PHE A 153 4.27 -9.06 -4.50
C PHE A 153 5.25 -9.73 -3.53
N ALA A 154 4.75 -10.28 -2.43
CA ALA A 154 5.57 -11.03 -1.47
C ALA A 154 6.13 -12.34 -2.07
N THR A 155 5.69 -12.76 -3.25
CA THR A 155 6.32 -13.84 -4.01
C THR A 155 7.64 -13.42 -4.67
N ARG A 156 7.99 -12.12 -4.68
CA ARG A 156 9.24 -11.56 -5.22
C ARG A 156 10.10 -10.92 -4.12
N PRO A 157 10.64 -11.70 -3.16
CA PRO A 157 11.37 -11.15 -2.01
C PRO A 157 12.77 -10.63 -2.29
N ASN A 158 13.38 -11.07 -3.39
CA ASN A 158 14.81 -10.85 -3.64
C ASN A 158 15.07 -9.53 -4.37
N ILE A 159 14.09 -8.63 -4.42
CA ILE A 159 14.26 -7.26 -4.90
C ILE A 159 15.24 -6.55 -3.97
N LYS A 160 16.26 -5.92 -4.56
CA LYS A 160 17.27 -5.13 -3.84
C LYS A 160 16.70 -3.76 -3.45
N LEU A 161 17.19 -3.22 -2.33
CA LEU A 161 16.86 -1.85 -1.90
C LEU A 161 17.19 -0.83 -3.00
N SER A 162 18.35 -0.96 -3.63
CA SER A 162 18.82 -0.08 -4.70
C SER A 162 17.87 -0.05 -5.90
N THR A 163 17.18 -1.17 -6.19
CA THR A 163 16.18 -1.24 -7.26
C THR A 163 14.99 -0.35 -6.95
N ILE A 164 14.43 -0.47 -5.74
CA ILE A 164 13.28 0.33 -5.32
C ILE A 164 13.65 1.81 -5.24
N GLN A 165 14.84 2.11 -4.70
CA GLN A 165 15.37 3.47 -4.63
C GLN A 165 15.51 4.09 -6.02
N ALA A 166 16.05 3.35 -7.00
CA ALA A 166 16.20 3.86 -8.38
C ALA A 166 14.85 4.24 -9.02
N LEU A 167 13.78 3.46 -8.77
CA LEU A 167 12.45 3.78 -9.29
C LEU A 167 11.91 5.08 -8.69
N PHE A 168 12.04 5.27 -7.38
CA PHE A 168 11.60 6.50 -6.71
C PHE A 168 12.44 7.71 -7.14
N THR A 169 13.77 7.59 -7.13
CA THR A 169 14.67 8.67 -7.56
C THR A 169 14.36 9.10 -8.99
N TYR A 170 14.12 8.17 -9.90
CA TYR A 170 13.71 8.51 -11.27
C TYR A 170 12.37 9.27 -11.30
N PHE A 171 11.37 8.78 -10.58
CA PHE A 171 10.04 9.40 -10.52
C PHE A 171 10.06 10.83 -9.95
N GLU A 172 10.86 11.05 -8.90
CA GLU A 172 10.97 12.35 -8.24
C GLU A 172 11.71 13.37 -9.11
N THR A 173 12.85 12.98 -9.68
CA THR A 173 13.79 13.89 -10.36
C THR A 173 13.44 14.14 -11.82
N THR A 174 12.68 13.26 -12.47
CA THR A 174 12.34 13.43 -13.89
C THR A 174 11.31 14.55 -14.10
N ALA A 175 11.61 15.45 -15.05
CA ALA A 175 10.67 16.48 -15.48
C ALA A 175 9.46 15.90 -16.23
N LYS A 176 9.59 14.70 -16.81
CA LYS A 176 8.55 14.06 -17.63
C LYS A 176 7.36 13.52 -16.82
N LYS A 177 7.49 13.37 -15.50
CA LYS A 177 6.47 12.84 -14.56
C LYS A 177 5.67 11.66 -15.15
N PRO A 178 6.33 10.51 -15.43
CA PRO A 178 5.71 9.37 -16.09
C PRO A 178 4.56 8.80 -15.25
N ALA A 179 3.54 8.27 -15.94
CA ALA A 179 2.43 7.61 -15.26
C ALA A 179 2.84 6.28 -14.62
N ILE A 180 3.77 5.54 -15.27
CA ILE A 180 4.23 4.23 -14.82
C ILE A 180 5.76 4.17 -14.91
N VAL A 181 6.42 3.71 -13.85
CA VAL A 181 7.87 3.39 -13.84
C VAL A 181 8.05 1.93 -13.47
N SER A 182 8.73 1.17 -14.32
CA SER A 182 8.95 -0.27 -14.12
C SER A 182 10.43 -0.63 -14.22
N PRO A 183 10.95 -1.58 -13.43
CA PRO A 183 12.29 -2.10 -13.61
C PRO A 183 12.32 -3.08 -14.79
N ILE A 184 13.41 -3.05 -15.57
CA ILE A 184 13.68 -4.04 -16.62
C ILE A 184 15.01 -4.76 -16.34
N TYR A 185 14.98 -6.09 -16.39
CA TYR A 185 16.16 -6.94 -16.26
C TYR A 185 16.23 -7.88 -17.45
N LYS A 186 17.30 -7.81 -18.24
CA LYS A 186 17.50 -8.61 -19.47
C LYS A 186 16.27 -8.58 -20.39
N SER A 187 15.84 -7.37 -20.76
CA SER A 187 14.68 -7.10 -21.63
C SER A 187 13.33 -7.60 -21.10
N ARG A 188 13.25 -7.96 -19.81
CA ARG A 188 12.01 -8.41 -19.16
C ARG A 188 11.59 -7.42 -18.11
N ARG A 189 10.44 -6.78 -18.33
CA ARG A 189 9.79 -5.90 -17.35
C ARG A 189 9.40 -6.70 -16.11
N GLY A 190 9.67 -6.12 -14.95
CA GLY A 190 9.53 -6.77 -13.65
C GLY A 190 8.67 -5.99 -12.67
N HIS A 191 8.85 -6.34 -11.40
CA HIS A 191 8.29 -5.63 -10.25
C HIS A 191 9.42 -5.25 -9.27
N PRO A 192 9.22 -4.23 -8.43
CA PRO A 192 7.98 -3.51 -8.18
C PRO A 192 7.66 -2.49 -9.28
N VAL A 193 6.39 -2.15 -9.45
CA VAL A 193 5.98 -1.12 -10.43
C VAL A 193 5.53 0.10 -9.65
N LEU A 194 6.00 1.28 -10.04
CA LEU A 194 5.61 2.54 -9.43
C LEU A 194 4.57 3.22 -10.33
N LEU A 195 3.42 3.59 -9.76
CA LEU A 195 2.36 4.31 -10.45
C LEU A 195 2.28 5.75 -9.93
N SER A 196 2.13 6.72 -10.82
CA SER A 196 1.72 8.07 -10.45
C SER A 196 0.30 8.07 -9.86
N ALA A 197 0.00 8.98 -8.95
CA ALA A 197 -1.34 9.20 -8.44
C ALA A 197 -2.35 9.45 -9.57
N ASN A 198 -1.92 10.14 -10.63
CA ASN A 198 -2.77 10.58 -11.74
C ASN A 198 -3.37 9.42 -12.54
N ILE A 199 -2.73 8.25 -12.54
CA ILE A 199 -3.21 7.07 -13.27
C ILE A 199 -4.04 6.12 -12.39
N ILE A 200 -4.11 6.37 -11.07
CA ILE A 200 -4.87 5.56 -10.13
C ILE A 200 -6.38 5.56 -10.44
N PRO A 201 -7.05 6.71 -10.72
CA PRO A 201 -8.48 6.71 -11.05
C PRO A 201 -8.83 5.82 -12.25
N GLU A 202 -7.98 5.79 -13.27
CA GLU A 202 -8.16 4.93 -14.45
C GLU A 202 -7.96 3.45 -14.11
N LEU A 203 -6.94 3.12 -13.33
CA LEU A 203 -6.75 1.74 -12.84
C LEU A 203 -7.94 1.29 -11.97
N LEU A 204 -8.57 2.21 -11.23
CA LEU A 204 -9.76 1.96 -10.43
C LEU A 204 -11.02 1.75 -11.29
N SER A 205 -11.11 2.36 -12.47
CA SER A 205 -12.24 2.21 -13.40
C SER A 205 -12.15 0.93 -14.26
N MET A 206 -10.94 0.44 -14.54
CA MET A 206 -10.71 -0.77 -15.35
C MET A 206 -11.43 -2.00 -14.80
N ASP A 207 -12.19 -2.75 -15.59
CA ASP A 207 -12.86 -3.99 -15.13
C ASP A 207 -11.91 -4.94 -14.36
N SER A 208 -12.35 -5.42 -13.20
CA SER A 208 -11.56 -6.29 -12.30
C SER A 208 -11.18 -7.65 -12.89
N ARG A 209 -11.77 -8.06 -14.02
CA ARG A 209 -11.33 -9.22 -14.80
C ARG A 209 -9.90 -9.02 -15.35
N TRP A 210 -9.50 -7.77 -15.59
CA TRP A 210 -8.16 -7.41 -16.02
C TRP A 210 -7.25 -7.12 -14.84
N GLY A 211 -6.02 -7.65 -14.88
CA GLY A 211 -5.00 -7.42 -13.85
C GLY A 211 -4.09 -6.24 -14.17
N LEU A 212 -3.29 -5.84 -13.18
CA LEU A 212 -2.27 -4.78 -13.30
C LEU A 212 -1.33 -4.96 -14.51
N ALA A 213 -0.97 -6.20 -14.86
CA ALA A 213 -0.14 -6.48 -16.03
C ALA A 213 -0.85 -6.13 -17.35
N SER A 214 -2.18 -6.28 -17.42
CA SER A 214 -2.96 -5.87 -18.59
C SER A 214 -3.02 -4.35 -18.70
N PHE A 215 -3.23 -3.68 -17.57
CA PHE A 215 -3.21 -2.23 -17.47
C PHE A 215 -1.88 -1.65 -17.96
N ILE A 216 -0.76 -2.11 -17.42
CA ILE A 216 0.59 -1.64 -17.81
C ILE A 216 0.87 -1.87 -19.31
N ARG A 217 0.36 -2.98 -19.88
CA ARG A 217 0.53 -3.26 -21.32
C ARG A 217 -0.25 -2.26 -22.18
N HIS A 218 -1.46 -1.91 -21.75
CA HIS A 218 -2.29 -0.91 -22.44
C HIS A 218 -1.63 0.48 -22.39
N HIS A 219 -1.03 0.84 -21.25
CA HIS A 219 -0.28 2.09 -21.03
C HIS A 219 1.22 1.97 -21.32
N SER A 220 1.59 1.15 -22.30
CA SER A 220 3.01 0.93 -22.61
C SER A 220 3.75 2.20 -23.04
N LYS A 221 3.05 3.17 -23.66
CA LYS A 221 3.60 4.47 -24.06
C LYS A 221 3.83 5.42 -22.89
N ASP A 222 3.07 5.27 -21.81
CA ASP A 222 3.18 6.07 -20.58
C ASP A 222 4.10 5.41 -19.54
N CYS A 223 4.68 4.27 -19.91
CA CYS A 223 5.58 3.49 -19.08
C CYS A 223 7.03 3.81 -19.42
N VAL A 224 7.79 4.17 -18.40
CA VAL A 224 9.25 4.23 -18.47
C VAL A 224 9.85 2.99 -17.85
N ASP A 225 10.76 2.35 -18.57
CA ASP A 225 11.54 1.22 -18.08
C ASP A 225 12.90 1.70 -17.56
N ILE A 226 13.25 1.27 -16.34
CA ILE A 226 14.55 1.53 -15.69
C ILE A 226 15.36 0.26 -15.70
N GLU A 227 16.49 0.27 -16.41
CA GLU A 227 17.38 -0.89 -16.47
C GLU A 227 18.04 -1.14 -15.11
N VAL A 228 17.96 -2.38 -14.64
CA VAL A 228 18.53 -2.79 -13.35
C VAL A 228 19.33 -4.08 -13.49
N LYS A 229 20.36 -4.25 -12.65
CA LYS A 229 21.14 -5.50 -12.53
C LYS A 229 20.56 -6.46 -11.48
N ASP A 230 19.25 -6.37 -11.24
CA ASP A 230 18.56 -7.10 -10.19
C ASP A 230 17.60 -8.14 -10.77
N GLN A 231 18.03 -9.41 -10.77
CA GLN A 231 17.19 -10.52 -11.20
C GLN A 231 15.94 -10.70 -10.33
N GLY A 232 15.92 -10.17 -9.10
CA GLY A 232 14.78 -10.24 -8.19
C GLY A 232 13.51 -9.58 -8.73
N VAL A 233 13.64 -8.72 -9.76
CA VAL A 233 12.50 -8.03 -10.37
C VAL A 233 11.66 -8.92 -11.29
N VAL A 234 12.27 -9.95 -11.87
CA VAL A 234 11.61 -10.88 -12.79
C VAL A 234 11.37 -12.24 -12.13
N LYS A 235 10.35 -12.96 -12.61
CA LYS A 235 10.18 -14.36 -12.22
C LYS A 235 11.30 -15.17 -12.86
N VAL A 236 12.13 -15.79 -12.02
CA VAL A 236 13.08 -16.83 -12.44
C VAL A 236 12.23 -18.02 -12.88
N LYS A 237 12.42 -18.46 -14.12
CA LYS A 237 11.82 -19.69 -14.63
C LYS A 237 12.46 -20.88 -13.93
#